data_AF-A0A6A6UY88-F1
#
_entry.id   AF-A0A6A6UY88-F1
#
_cell.length_a   1.000
_cell.length_b   1.000
_cell.length_c   1.000
_cell.angle_alpha   90.00
_cell.angle_beta   90.00
_cell.angle_gamma   90.00
#
_symmetry.space_group_name_H-M   'P 1'
#
loop_
_entity.id
_entity.type
_entity.pdbx_description
1 polymer ?
#
loop_
_entity_poly.entity_id
_entity_poly.type
_entity_poly.pdbx_seq_one_letter_code
_entity_poly.pdbx_strand_id
1 'polypeptide(L)'
;PSPTDTDDSQRRPNSSNLYFNSHAEAQAANLGLDWAPPENDDTLPKTDHDRRQIVARLRTAILNREGTGDKDTSPVFIKRWVDTEPDYFYPYKAIEKACWDIVGLAEKLHTEGPRDFPLHDPDFNLKIEKTKDWTFEQRLSLVTQVLHTYKGRCDKVMKGPEMLLLVVAPQEALQTSKTNRVQNDNRAKILDEGRK
;
A
#
# COMPACT_ATOMS: atom_id res chain seq x y z
N PRO A 1 -37.87 -5.68 -10.77
CA PRO A 1 -37.53 -5.63 -9.33
C PRO A 1 -36.52 -4.51 -9.08
N SER A 2 -37.03 -3.37 -8.62
CA SER A 2 -36.21 -2.20 -8.28
C SER A 2 -35.45 -2.47 -6.97
N PRO A 3 -34.18 -2.07 -6.84
CA PRO A 3 -33.50 -2.11 -5.55
C PRO A 3 -34.11 -1.01 -4.68
N THR A 4 -34.65 -1.41 -3.54
CA THR A 4 -35.07 -0.48 -2.49
C THR A 4 -33.83 0.17 -1.91
N ASP A 5 -33.54 1.41 -2.34
CA ASP A 5 -32.72 2.37 -1.63
C ASP A 5 -33.32 2.56 -0.23
N THR A 6 -32.88 1.73 0.69
CA THR A 6 -33.21 1.88 2.10
C THR A 6 -32.06 2.69 2.66
N ASP A 7 -32.33 3.96 2.98
CA ASP A 7 -31.39 4.87 3.62
C ASP A 7 -30.86 4.23 4.92
N ASP A 8 -29.68 3.62 4.84
CA ASP A 8 -29.06 2.80 5.89
C ASP A 8 -28.61 3.65 7.10
N SER A 9 -28.70 4.98 6.98
CA SER A 9 -28.38 5.94 8.05
C SER A 9 -29.31 5.87 9.26
N GLN A 10 -30.44 5.13 9.17
CA GLN A 10 -31.43 5.00 10.25
C GLN A 10 -31.52 3.61 10.87
N ARG A 11 -30.64 2.67 10.50
CA ARG A 11 -30.68 1.30 11.01
C ARG A 11 -30.45 1.29 12.52
N ARG A 12 -31.34 0.67 13.29
CA ARG A 12 -31.18 0.53 14.76
C ARG A 12 -30.39 -0.74 15.08
N PRO A 13 -29.56 -0.74 16.13
CA PRO A 13 -28.90 -1.95 16.58
C PRO A 13 -29.93 -2.99 17.06
N ASN A 14 -29.63 -4.27 16.83
CA ASN A 14 -30.44 -5.41 17.26
C ASN A 14 -30.40 -5.59 18.81
N SER A 15 -31.06 -6.63 19.32
CA SER A 15 -31.10 -6.92 20.76
C SER A 15 -29.73 -7.20 21.40
N SER A 16 -28.71 -7.52 20.60
CA SER A 16 -27.32 -7.70 21.02
C SER A 16 -26.48 -6.42 20.86
N ASN A 17 -27.11 -5.27 20.58
CA ASN A 17 -26.46 -4.00 20.29
C ASN A 17 -25.55 -4.01 19.05
N LEU A 18 -25.87 -4.84 18.04
CA LEU A 18 -25.14 -4.94 16.77
C LEU A 18 -26.02 -4.51 15.59
N TYR A 19 -25.45 -3.91 14.56
CA TYR A 19 -26.20 -3.48 13.37
C TYR A 19 -26.51 -4.64 12.40
N PHE A 20 -25.67 -5.68 12.39
CA PHE A 20 -25.76 -6.81 11.47
C PHE A 20 -25.80 -8.15 12.22
N ASN A 21 -26.47 -9.13 11.65
CA ASN A 21 -26.61 -10.50 12.18
C ASN A 21 -25.65 -11.49 11.51
N SER A 22 -24.96 -11.10 10.43
CA SER A 22 -23.98 -11.93 9.75
C SER A 22 -22.91 -11.10 9.03
N HIS A 23 -21.79 -11.75 8.69
CA HIS A 23 -20.74 -11.15 7.87
C HIS A 23 -21.24 -10.78 6.48
N ALA A 24 -22.04 -11.65 5.84
CA ALA A 24 -22.62 -11.37 4.52
C ALA A 24 -23.53 -10.14 4.53
N GLU A 25 -24.30 -9.96 5.60
CA GLU A 25 -25.14 -8.77 5.79
C GLU A 25 -24.30 -7.49 6.00
N ALA A 26 -23.22 -7.57 6.78
CA ALA A 26 -22.30 -6.46 6.97
C ALA A 26 -21.58 -6.06 5.68
N GLN A 27 -21.17 -7.03 4.86
CA GLN A 27 -20.57 -6.80 3.55
C GLN A 27 -21.55 -6.16 2.56
N ALA A 28 -22.81 -6.60 2.56
CA ALA A 28 -23.84 -6.05 1.67
C ALA A 28 -24.25 -4.61 2.05
N ALA A 29 -24.25 -4.29 3.35
CA ALA A 29 -24.62 -2.96 3.84
C ALA A 29 -23.51 -1.92 3.65
N ASN A 30 -22.25 -2.34 3.76
CA ASN A 30 -21.09 -1.47 3.57
C ASN A 30 -20.36 -1.85 2.28
N LEU A 31 -20.92 -1.43 1.14
CA LEU A 31 -20.34 -1.67 -0.20
C LEU A 31 -18.96 -1.02 -0.41
N GLY A 32 -18.47 -0.24 0.57
CA GLY A 32 -17.15 0.37 0.53
C GLY A 32 -16.99 1.38 -0.61
N LEU A 33 -15.75 1.62 -1.01
CA LEU A 33 -15.46 2.37 -2.23
C LEU A 33 -15.91 1.55 -3.44
N ASP A 34 -16.79 2.13 -4.26
CA ASP A 34 -17.29 1.49 -5.47
C ASP A 34 -17.06 2.41 -6.67
N TRP A 35 -15.82 2.40 -7.18
CA TRP A 35 -15.48 3.06 -8.44
C TRP A 35 -14.93 2.05 -9.42
N ALA A 36 -15.27 2.25 -10.70
CA ALA A 36 -14.74 1.48 -11.81
C ALA A 36 -13.39 2.07 -12.24
N PRO A 37 -12.38 1.22 -12.51
CA PRO A 37 -11.11 1.66 -13.08
C PRO A 37 -11.30 2.20 -14.51
N PRO A 38 -10.33 2.95 -15.07
CA PRO A 38 -10.43 3.49 -16.42
C PRO A 38 -10.66 2.39 -17.47
N GLU A 39 -11.68 2.52 -18.32
CA GLU A 39 -12.13 1.45 -19.26
C GLU A 39 -11.06 0.99 -20.26
N ASN A 40 -10.04 1.80 -20.55
CA ASN A 40 -9.05 1.53 -21.59
C ASN A 40 -7.62 1.82 -21.11
N ASP A 41 -7.24 1.26 -19.98
CA ASP A 41 -5.87 1.33 -19.51
C ASP A 41 -4.97 0.34 -20.30
N ASP A 42 -4.24 0.87 -21.28
CA ASP A 42 -3.30 0.11 -22.10
C ASP A 42 -2.00 -0.26 -21.36
N THR A 43 -1.80 0.27 -20.16
CA THR A 43 -0.63 0.02 -19.31
C THR A 43 -0.79 -1.20 -18.40
N LEU A 44 -1.98 -1.80 -18.35
CA LEU A 44 -2.21 -3.08 -17.68
C LEU A 44 -1.40 -4.20 -18.36
N PRO A 45 -0.71 -5.06 -17.60
CA PRO A 45 0.07 -6.16 -18.17
C PRO A 45 -0.85 -7.20 -18.80
N LYS A 46 -0.59 -7.54 -20.06
CA LYS A 46 -1.42 -8.47 -20.84
C LYS A 46 -0.85 -9.89 -20.80
N THR A 47 0.44 -10.01 -20.53
CA THR A 47 1.17 -11.28 -20.53
C THR A 47 1.98 -11.46 -19.26
N ASP A 48 2.34 -12.71 -18.97
CA ASP A 48 3.27 -13.03 -17.88
C ASP A 48 4.66 -12.46 -18.13
N HIS A 49 5.02 -12.20 -19.39
CA HIS A 49 6.26 -11.50 -19.70
C HIS A 49 6.23 -10.07 -19.16
N ASP A 50 5.13 -9.34 -19.37
CA ASP A 50 4.96 -7.97 -18.88
C ASP A 50 5.00 -7.94 -17.35
N ARG A 51 4.29 -8.87 -16.70
CA ARG A 51 4.31 -9.01 -15.23
C ARG A 51 5.71 -9.26 -14.71
N ARG A 52 6.50 -10.13 -15.35
CA ARG A 52 7.91 -10.37 -14.96
C ARG A 52 8.78 -9.12 -15.07
N GLN A 53 8.58 -8.29 -16.09
CA GLN A 53 9.32 -7.03 -16.22
C GLN A 53 8.99 -6.07 -15.08
N ILE A 54 7.71 -5.96 -14.73
CA ILE A 54 7.24 -5.15 -13.60
C ILE A 54 7.83 -5.67 -12.27
N VAL A 55 7.80 -6.99 -12.07
CA VAL A 55 8.38 -7.63 -10.87
C VAL A 55 9.88 -7.36 -10.78
N ALA A 56 10.62 -7.44 -11.89
CA ALA A 56 12.05 -7.12 -11.91
C ALA A 56 12.32 -5.65 -11.54
N ARG A 57 11.48 -4.72 -12.01
CA ARG A 57 11.54 -3.29 -11.65
C ARG A 57 11.29 -3.08 -10.15
N LEU A 58 10.23 -3.66 -9.60
CA LEU A 58 9.92 -3.58 -8.17
C LEU A 58 11.02 -4.19 -7.30
N ARG A 59 11.56 -5.34 -7.71
CA ARG A 59 12.66 -6.02 -6.99
C ARG A 59 13.90 -5.13 -6.95
N THR A 60 14.25 -4.53 -8.09
CA THR A 60 15.36 -3.57 -8.18
C THR A 60 15.14 -2.38 -7.25
N ALA A 61 13.92 -1.85 -7.19
CA ALA A 61 13.58 -0.76 -6.27
C ALA A 61 13.71 -1.15 -4.79
N ILE A 62 13.26 -2.35 -4.39
CA ILE A 62 13.41 -2.83 -3.00
C ILE A 62 14.88 -2.98 -2.62
N LEU A 63 15.68 -3.56 -3.52
CA LEU A 63 17.11 -3.82 -3.31
C LEU A 63 17.98 -2.58 -3.46
N ASN A 64 17.46 -1.48 -4.00
CA ASN A 64 18.19 -0.23 -4.12
C ASN A 64 18.69 0.25 -2.74
N ARG A 65 19.98 0.59 -2.68
CA ARG A 65 20.66 1.13 -1.48
C ARG A 65 21.08 2.60 -1.67
N GLU A 66 20.93 3.15 -2.87
CA GLU A 66 21.43 4.47 -3.23
C GLU A 66 20.31 5.51 -3.25
N GLY A 67 20.61 6.75 -2.84
CA GLY A 67 19.60 7.83 -2.85
C GLY A 67 18.37 7.54 -1.99
N THR A 68 18.52 6.74 -0.92
CA THR A 68 17.40 6.43 -0.02
C THR A 68 17.08 7.63 0.86
N GLY A 69 15.79 7.85 1.14
CA GLY A 69 15.33 8.88 2.06
C GLY A 69 15.47 8.51 3.53
N ASP A 70 15.79 7.25 3.86
CA ASP A 70 16.09 6.81 5.22
C ASP A 70 17.47 7.27 5.69
N LYS A 71 17.67 7.27 7.01
CA LYS A 71 19.00 7.50 7.59
C LYS A 71 19.85 6.26 7.37
N ASP A 72 20.83 6.36 6.49
CA ASP A 72 21.82 5.32 6.17
C ASP A 72 22.60 4.84 7.41
N THR A 73 22.79 5.72 8.41
CA THR A 73 23.43 5.36 9.69
C THR A 73 22.51 4.63 10.67
N SER A 74 21.24 4.38 10.34
CA SER A 74 20.31 3.71 11.25
C SER A 74 20.71 2.24 11.42
N PRO A 75 20.79 1.70 12.66
CA PRO A 75 21.12 0.28 12.88
C PRO A 75 20.19 -0.68 12.13
N VAL A 76 18.92 -0.30 11.97
CA VAL A 76 17.93 -1.10 11.23
C VAL A 76 18.22 -1.08 9.74
N PHE A 77 18.63 0.08 9.19
CA PHE A 77 19.00 0.21 7.78
C PHE A 77 20.24 -0.62 7.49
N ILE A 78 21.28 -0.45 8.32
CA ILE A 78 22.55 -1.17 8.20
C ILE A 78 22.31 -2.68 8.25
N LYS A 79 21.67 -3.17 9.32
CA LYS A 79 21.43 -4.61 9.53
C LYS A 79 20.68 -5.30 8.38
N ARG A 80 19.76 -4.60 7.73
CA ARG A 80 18.80 -5.21 6.79
C ARG A 80 19.09 -4.94 5.32
N TRP A 81 19.86 -3.88 5.02
CA TRP A 81 20.20 -3.52 3.64
C TRP A 81 21.70 -3.44 3.40
N VAL A 82 22.54 -3.15 4.40
CA VAL A 82 24.00 -2.99 4.21
C VAL A 82 24.76 -4.25 4.60
N ASP A 83 24.62 -4.71 5.85
CA ASP A 83 25.37 -5.84 6.44
C ASP A 83 24.75 -7.19 6.07
N THR A 84 24.42 -7.36 4.79
CA THR A 84 23.59 -8.46 4.31
C THR A 84 24.23 -9.22 3.14
N GLU A 85 25.56 -9.17 3.06
CA GLU A 85 26.32 -9.97 2.10
C GLU A 85 27.10 -11.07 2.82
N PRO A 86 27.13 -12.31 2.28
CA PRO A 86 26.49 -12.74 1.03
C PRO A 86 24.97 -12.98 1.15
N ASP A 87 24.44 -13.09 2.37
CA ASP A 87 23.05 -13.47 2.64
C ASP A 87 22.16 -12.26 2.98
N TYR A 88 21.21 -11.96 2.09
CA TYR A 88 20.25 -10.88 2.31
C TYR A 88 19.40 -11.13 3.57
N PHE A 89 19.16 -10.10 4.38
CA PHE A 89 18.26 -10.21 5.55
C PHE A 89 16.88 -10.72 5.16
N TYR A 90 16.34 -10.23 4.03
CA TYR A 90 15.19 -10.85 3.37
C TYR A 90 15.67 -11.73 2.23
N PRO A 91 15.34 -13.04 2.23
CA PRO A 91 15.71 -13.91 1.11
C PRO A 91 15.16 -13.39 -0.22
N TYR A 92 15.93 -13.50 -1.30
CA TYR A 92 15.52 -13.05 -2.64
C TYR A 92 14.14 -13.56 -3.06
N LYS A 93 13.87 -14.85 -2.81
CA LYS A 93 12.56 -15.47 -3.11
C LYS A 93 11.40 -14.79 -2.38
N ALA A 94 11.63 -14.28 -1.17
CA ALA A 94 10.61 -13.59 -0.40
C ALA A 94 10.36 -12.19 -0.96
N ILE A 95 11.43 -11.47 -1.36
CA ILE A 95 11.30 -10.16 -2.02
C ILE A 95 10.56 -10.31 -3.34
N GLU A 96 10.93 -11.30 -4.16
CA GLU A 96 10.25 -11.57 -5.43
C GLU A 96 8.78 -11.92 -5.23
N LYS A 97 8.45 -12.78 -4.27
CA LYS A 97 7.07 -13.09 -3.89
C LYS A 97 6.28 -11.84 -3.52
N ALA A 98 6.87 -10.93 -2.71
CA ALA A 98 6.23 -9.67 -2.35
C ALA A 98 6.00 -8.75 -3.56
N CYS A 99 6.92 -8.75 -4.53
CA CYS A 99 6.72 -8.02 -5.79
C CYS A 99 5.56 -8.60 -6.61
N TRP A 100 5.43 -9.92 -6.70
CA TRP A 100 4.28 -10.57 -7.35
C TRP A 100 2.96 -10.21 -6.65
N ASP A 101 2.95 -10.20 -5.32
CA ASP A 101 1.76 -9.86 -4.54
C ASP A 101 1.35 -8.39 -4.75
N ILE A 102 2.32 -7.47 -4.84
CA ILE A 102 2.07 -6.06 -5.22
C ILE A 102 1.42 -5.96 -6.61
N VAL A 103 1.96 -6.68 -7.60
CA VAL A 103 1.43 -6.67 -8.97
C VAL A 103 0.00 -7.23 -8.99
N GLY A 104 -0.25 -8.36 -8.33
CA GLY A 104 -1.59 -8.95 -8.24
C GLY A 104 -2.61 -8.03 -7.56
N LEU A 105 -2.22 -7.34 -6.49
CA LEU A 105 -3.08 -6.34 -5.83
C LEU A 105 -3.36 -5.13 -6.73
N ALA A 106 -2.35 -4.65 -7.45
CA ALA A 106 -2.52 -3.53 -8.37
C ALA A 106 -3.42 -3.92 -9.55
N GLU A 107 -3.27 -5.12 -10.10
CA GLU A 107 -4.13 -5.63 -11.16
C GLU A 107 -5.56 -5.74 -10.66
N LYS A 108 -5.79 -6.39 -9.51
CA LYS A 108 -7.14 -6.49 -8.92
C LYS A 108 -7.79 -5.12 -8.74
N LEU A 109 -7.06 -4.13 -8.21
CA LEU A 109 -7.59 -2.77 -8.08
C LEU A 109 -7.98 -2.15 -9.42
N HIS A 110 -7.21 -2.40 -10.48
CA HIS A 110 -7.42 -1.85 -11.82
C HIS A 110 -8.34 -2.68 -12.72
N THR A 111 -8.77 -3.86 -12.28
CA THR A 111 -9.76 -4.68 -13.01
C THR A 111 -11.10 -4.77 -12.29
N GLU A 112 -11.09 -4.79 -10.96
CA GLU A 112 -12.28 -5.01 -10.13
C GLU A 112 -12.65 -3.79 -9.26
N GLY A 113 -11.75 -2.80 -9.16
CA GLY A 113 -11.91 -1.69 -8.21
C GLY A 113 -11.58 -2.11 -6.76
N PRO A 114 -11.78 -1.20 -5.79
CA PRO A 114 -11.42 -1.43 -4.39
C PRO A 114 -12.52 -2.09 -3.54
N ARG A 115 -13.65 -2.50 -4.15
CA ARG A 115 -14.86 -2.97 -3.44
C ARG A 115 -14.58 -4.07 -2.41
N ASP A 116 -13.73 -5.03 -2.76
CA ASP A 116 -13.42 -6.18 -1.90
C ASP A 116 -12.32 -5.90 -0.86
N PHE A 117 -11.76 -4.69 -0.84
CA PHE A 117 -10.67 -4.36 0.06
C PHE A 117 -11.22 -3.99 1.45
N PRO A 118 -10.57 -4.45 2.55
CA PRO A 118 -11.01 -4.20 3.92
C PRO A 118 -10.68 -2.77 4.37
N LEU A 119 -11.28 -1.78 3.71
CA LEU A 119 -11.03 -0.35 3.89
C LEU A 119 -12.28 0.33 4.45
N HIS A 120 -12.26 0.58 5.76
CA HIS A 120 -13.43 1.07 6.49
C HIS A 120 -13.32 2.52 6.96
N ASP A 121 -12.16 3.16 6.77
CA ASP A 121 -11.91 4.55 7.16
C ASP A 121 -12.41 5.51 6.06
N PRO A 122 -13.43 6.35 6.32
CA PRO A 122 -13.97 7.27 5.33
C PRO A 122 -12.95 8.31 4.83
N ASP A 123 -12.10 8.84 5.70
CA ASP A 123 -11.09 9.84 5.33
C ASP A 123 -10.00 9.22 4.46
N PHE A 124 -9.66 7.96 4.74
CA PHE A 124 -8.75 7.21 3.89
C PHE A 124 -9.38 6.87 2.54
N ASN A 125 -10.67 6.53 2.53
CA ASN A 125 -11.39 6.20 1.31
C ASN A 125 -11.43 7.40 0.34
N LEU A 126 -11.66 8.62 0.84
CA LEU A 126 -11.59 9.86 0.05
C LEU A 126 -10.21 10.07 -0.61
N LYS A 127 -9.13 9.58 0.00
CA LYS A 127 -7.78 9.68 -0.58
C LYS A 127 -7.56 8.69 -1.71
N ILE A 128 -8.07 7.47 -1.55
CA ILE A 128 -8.00 6.45 -2.60
C ILE A 128 -8.83 6.87 -3.81
N GLU A 129 -10.03 7.41 -3.57
CA GLU A 129 -10.94 7.84 -4.64
C GLU A 129 -10.32 8.90 -5.55
N LYS A 130 -9.45 9.79 -5.03
CA LYS A 130 -8.69 10.76 -5.84
C LYS A 130 -7.76 10.12 -6.87
N THR A 131 -7.49 8.83 -6.74
CA THR A 131 -6.62 8.06 -7.64
C THR A 131 -7.40 7.09 -8.54
N LYS A 132 -8.73 7.19 -8.57
CA LYS A 132 -9.59 6.29 -9.36
C LYS A 132 -9.32 6.37 -10.87
N ASP A 133 -8.93 7.55 -11.35
CA ASP A 133 -8.67 7.81 -12.78
C ASP A 133 -7.21 7.55 -13.17
N TRP A 134 -6.39 7.01 -12.25
CA TRP A 134 -5.00 6.70 -12.58
C TRP A 134 -4.91 5.48 -13.48
N THR A 135 -3.86 5.46 -14.31
CA THR A 135 -3.45 4.23 -14.98
C THR A 135 -2.66 3.32 -14.04
N PHE A 136 -2.53 2.05 -14.43
CA PHE A 136 -1.75 1.02 -13.79
C PHE A 136 -0.29 1.44 -13.68
N GLU A 137 0.28 1.99 -14.76
CA GLU A 137 1.66 2.47 -14.76
C GLU A 137 1.86 3.71 -13.87
N GLN A 138 0.92 4.65 -13.82
CA GLN A 138 1.01 5.79 -12.89
C GLN A 138 1.06 5.30 -11.44
N ARG A 139 0.19 4.34 -11.10
CA ARG A 139 0.15 3.74 -9.76
C ARG A 139 1.45 3.00 -9.44
N LEU A 140 1.91 2.12 -10.33
CA LEU A 140 3.12 1.34 -10.10
C LEU A 140 4.40 2.18 -10.13
N SER A 141 4.45 3.26 -10.90
CA SER A 141 5.56 4.21 -10.87
C SER A 141 5.73 4.81 -9.47
N LEU A 142 4.63 5.21 -8.82
CA LEU A 142 4.67 5.73 -7.46
C LEU A 142 4.98 4.65 -6.42
N VAL A 143 4.43 3.44 -6.55
CA VAL A 143 4.81 2.30 -5.70
C VAL A 143 6.31 2.03 -5.81
N THR A 144 6.83 1.98 -7.04
CA THR A 144 8.27 1.78 -7.32
C THR A 144 9.10 2.90 -6.70
N GLN A 145 8.68 4.17 -6.84
CA GLN A 145 9.37 5.31 -6.24
C GLN A 145 9.43 5.19 -4.70
N VAL A 146 8.32 4.82 -4.06
CA VAL A 146 8.26 4.65 -2.60
C VAL A 146 9.20 3.53 -2.15
N LEU A 147 9.20 2.38 -2.82
CA LEU A 147 10.07 1.25 -2.50
C LEU A 147 11.55 1.57 -2.76
N HIS A 148 11.83 2.30 -3.84
CA HIS A 148 13.18 2.75 -4.19
C HIS A 148 13.75 3.66 -3.10
N THR A 149 12.93 4.60 -2.61
CA THR A 149 13.38 5.69 -1.75
C THR A 149 13.32 5.33 -0.27
N TYR A 150 12.29 4.59 0.18
CA TYR A 150 12.03 4.37 1.61
C TYR A 150 12.06 2.88 1.97
N LYS A 151 13.20 2.42 2.49
CA LYS A 151 13.43 1.07 3.03
C LYS A 151 12.58 0.77 4.26
N GLY A 152 12.25 1.79 5.04
CA GLY A 152 11.21 1.66 6.07
C GLY A 152 9.88 1.15 5.52
N ARG A 153 9.49 1.53 4.29
CA ARG A 153 8.29 0.98 3.62
C ARG A 153 8.51 -0.43 3.10
N CYS A 154 9.69 -0.72 2.58
CA CYS A 154 10.05 -2.08 2.20
C CYS A 154 9.89 -3.06 3.37
N ASP A 155 10.38 -2.74 4.58
CA ASP A 155 10.19 -3.59 5.78
C ASP A 155 8.71 -3.90 6.04
N LYS A 156 7.86 -2.89 5.92
CA LYS A 156 6.43 -3.02 6.20
C LYS A 156 5.70 -3.85 5.15
N VAL A 157 6.09 -3.71 3.88
CA VAL A 157 5.63 -4.59 2.80
C VAL A 157 6.06 -6.04 3.06
N MET A 158 7.32 -6.26 3.45
CA MET A 158 7.84 -7.60 3.76
C MET A 158 7.11 -8.26 4.95
N LYS A 159 6.44 -7.48 5.80
CA LYS A 159 5.62 -7.98 6.91
C LYS A 159 4.18 -8.33 6.52
N GLY A 160 3.68 -7.83 5.39
CA GLY A 160 2.34 -8.15 4.84
C GLY A 160 1.31 -7.01 4.94
N PRO A 161 0.80 -6.64 6.14
CA PRO A 161 -0.41 -5.81 6.28
C PRO A 161 -0.40 -4.46 5.56
N GLU A 162 0.76 -3.80 5.45
CA GLU A 162 0.84 -2.48 4.79
C GLU A 162 0.98 -2.55 3.26
N MET A 163 1.10 -3.74 2.68
CA MET A 163 1.22 -3.91 1.23
C MET A 163 0.00 -3.35 0.49
N LEU A 164 -1.21 -3.67 0.98
CA LEU A 164 -2.45 -3.15 0.43
C LEU A 164 -2.46 -1.62 0.43
N LEU A 165 -2.12 -1.01 1.57
CA LEU A 165 -2.10 0.45 1.74
C LEU A 165 -1.12 1.13 0.77
N LEU A 166 0.02 0.52 0.53
CA LEU A 166 0.99 1.00 -0.45
C LEU A 166 0.40 0.99 -1.88
N VAL A 167 -0.34 -0.05 -2.25
CA VAL A 167 -0.91 -0.18 -3.60
C VAL A 167 -2.09 0.76 -3.82
N VAL A 168 -3.01 0.84 -2.85
CA VAL A 168 -4.24 1.65 -3.00
C VAL A 168 -3.95 3.15 -2.89
N ALA A 169 -2.95 3.55 -2.10
CA ALA A 169 -2.62 4.96 -1.84
C ALA A 169 -1.10 5.22 -1.82
N PRO A 170 -0.35 4.97 -2.91
CA PRO A 170 1.10 5.13 -2.92
C PRO A 170 1.54 6.59 -2.72
N GLN A 171 0.74 7.57 -3.15
CA GLN A 171 1.02 8.99 -2.90
C GLN A 171 0.93 9.34 -1.40
N GLU A 172 -0.05 8.80 -0.68
CA GLU A 172 -0.13 8.95 0.77
C GLU A 172 1.05 8.26 1.46
N ALA A 173 1.43 7.07 0.99
CA ALA A 173 2.62 6.37 1.50
C ALA A 173 3.89 7.20 1.29
N LEU A 174 4.04 7.85 0.14
CA LEU A 174 5.15 8.76 -0.17
C LEU A 174 5.16 9.98 0.77
N GLN A 175 4.02 10.68 0.87
CA GLN A 175 3.89 11.89 1.69
C GLN A 175 4.15 11.61 3.17
N THR A 176 3.54 10.56 3.70
CA THR A 176 3.75 10.15 5.10
C THR A 176 5.18 9.71 5.36
N SER A 177 5.86 9.09 4.39
CA SER A 177 7.29 8.75 4.54
C SER A 177 8.18 9.98 4.62
N LYS A 178 7.90 11.02 3.80
CA LYS A 178 8.57 12.33 3.89
C LYS A 178 8.34 12.99 5.26
N THR A 179 7.09 13.06 5.70
CA THR A 179 6.74 13.67 7.00
C THR A 179 7.40 12.92 8.16
N ASN A 180 7.35 11.58 8.16
CA ASN A 180 7.98 10.76 9.19
C ASN A 180 9.49 10.98 9.27
N ARG A 181 10.16 11.17 8.11
CA ARG A 181 11.59 11.49 8.08
C ARG A 181 11.89 12.78 8.85
N VAL A 182 11.18 13.86 8.51
CA VAL A 182 11.33 15.17 9.16
C VAL A 182 11.05 15.10 10.67
N GLN A 183 9.96 14.42 11.05
CA GLN A 183 9.60 14.26 12.46
C GLN A 183 10.65 13.46 13.23
N ASN A 184 11.18 12.38 12.65
CA ASN A 184 12.23 11.58 13.28
C ASN A 184 13.54 12.36 13.43
N ASP A 185 13.90 13.20 12.47
CA ASP A 185 15.07 14.09 12.57
C ASP A 185 14.90 15.12 13.70
N ASN A 186 13.72 15.74 13.82
CA ASN A 186 13.44 16.68 14.89
C ASN A 186 13.47 16.00 16.27
N ARG A 187 12.90 14.78 16.39
CA ARG A 187 12.98 13.99 17.62
C ARG A 187 14.41 13.64 18.00
N ALA A 188 15.26 13.29 17.03
CA ALA A 188 16.66 12.99 17.29
C ALA A 188 17.41 14.21 17.85
N LYS A 189 17.19 15.40 17.28
CA LYS A 189 17.79 16.66 17.80
C LYS A 189 17.38 16.94 19.24
N ILE A 190 16.09 16.84 19.56
CA ILE A 190 15.57 17.06 20.92
C ILE A 190 16.20 16.08 21.91
N LEU A 191 16.35 14.80 21.52
CA LEU A 191 16.96 13.79 22.37
C LEU A 191 18.46 14.06 22.61
N ASP A 192 19.18 14.56 21.61
CA ASP A 192 20.59 14.91 21.76
C ASP A 192 20.78 16.16 22.63
N GLU A 193 19.85 17.13 22.55
CA GLU A 193 19.84 18.33 23.40
C GLU A 193 19.50 18.00 24.86
N GLY A 194 18.53 17.13 25.13
CA GLY A 194 18.16 16.72 26.48
C GLY A 194 19.13 15.75 27.16
N ARG A 195 20.14 15.25 26.42
CA ARG A 195 21.23 14.42 26.95
C ARG A 195 22.48 15.23 27.33
N LYS A 196 22.50 16.53 27.03
CA LYS A 196 23.53 17.47 27.50
C LYS A 196 23.13 18.06 28.85
#